data_AF-A0AAV8ZKS9-F1
#
_entry.id   AF-A0AAV8ZKS9-F1
#
_cell.length_a   1.000
_cell.length_b   1.000
_cell.length_c   1.000
_cell.angle_alpha   90.00
_cell.angle_beta   90.00
_cell.angle_gamma   90.00
#
_symmetry.space_group_name_H-M   'P 1'
#
loop_
_entity.id
_entity.type
_entity.pdbx_description
1 polymer ?
#
loop_
_entity_poly.entity_id
_entity_poly.type
_entity_poly.pdbx_seq_one_letter_code
_entity_poly.pdbx_strand_id
1 'polypeptide(L)'
;MCTFLENKLLEAKKKEKNKDMAIKVQLMRLKNKATGAKTIPSTNRVYFNVYHPKKQPEKTMAVFVSNQWTVGRAIDAIAQELHLQNNNNKK
;
A
#
# COMPACT_ATOMS: atom_id res chain seq x y z
N MET A 1 -10.10 -43.21 9.18
CA MET A 1 -10.80 -42.13 8.45
C MET A 1 -10.68 -40.76 9.16
N CYS A 2 -10.52 -40.69 10.49
CA CYS A 2 -10.40 -39.42 11.25
C CYS A 2 -9.12 -38.60 10.99
N THR A 3 -7.97 -39.27 10.78
CA THR A 3 -6.67 -38.60 10.63
C THR A 3 -6.55 -37.71 9.38
N PHE A 4 -7.30 -38.04 8.31
CA PHE A 4 -7.29 -37.25 7.07
C PHE A 4 -7.97 -35.88 7.25
N LEU A 5 -9.08 -35.84 8.01
CA LEU A 5 -9.77 -34.58 8.31
C LEU A 5 -8.94 -33.67 9.22
N GLU A 6 -8.33 -34.24 10.26
CA GLU A 6 -7.47 -33.51 11.19
C GLU A 6 -6.26 -32.89 10.49
N ASN A 7 -5.63 -33.64 9.58
CA ASN A 7 -4.53 -33.13 8.75
C ASN A 7 -4.98 -31.98 7.83
N LYS A 8 -6.17 -32.09 7.20
CA LYS A 8 -6.73 -30.99 6.40
C LYS A 8 -6.99 -29.73 7.22
N LEU A 9 -7.49 -29.86 8.45
CA LEU A 9 -7.73 -28.74 9.36
C LEU A 9 -6.42 -28.07 9.82
N LEU A 10 -5.38 -28.86 10.09
CA LEU A 10 -4.03 -28.35 10.41
C LEU A 10 -3.41 -27.57 9.25
N GLU A 11 -3.52 -28.10 8.04
CA GLU A 11 -3.04 -27.42 6.83
C GLU A 11 -3.81 -26.12 6.54
N ALA A 12 -5.13 -26.09 6.79
CA ALA A 12 -5.92 -24.86 6.70
C ALA A 12 -5.44 -23.79 7.69
N LYS A 13 -5.22 -24.16 8.95
CA LYS A 13 -4.68 -23.27 10.00
C LYS A 13 -3.28 -22.76 9.68
N LYS A 14 -2.40 -23.62 9.12
CA LYS A 14 -1.05 -23.20 8.66
C LYS A 14 -1.14 -22.20 7.51
N LYS A 15 -2.01 -22.44 6.53
CA LYS A 15 -2.24 -21.51 5.41
C LYS A 15 -2.73 -20.15 5.90
N GLU A 16 -3.59 -20.11 6.92
CA GLU A 16 -4.06 -18.87 7.54
C GLU A 16 -2.92 -18.10 8.21
N LYS A 17 -2.13 -18.74 9.07
CA LYS A 17 -0.93 -18.12 9.70
C LYS A 17 0.08 -17.61 8.66
N ASN A 18 0.26 -18.35 7.56
CA ASN A 18 1.13 -17.94 6.47
C ASN A 18 0.59 -16.72 5.73
N LYS A 19 -0.74 -16.57 5.59
CA LYS A 19 -1.35 -15.36 5.02
C LYS A 19 -1.09 -14.14 5.89
N ASP A 20 -1.25 -14.25 7.21
CA ASP A 20 -0.99 -13.14 8.13
C ASP A 20 0.46 -12.67 8.06
N MET A 21 1.40 -13.63 8.03
CA MET A 21 2.81 -13.33 7.86
C MET A 21 3.09 -12.69 6.49
N ALA A 22 2.48 -13.20 5.41
CA ALA A 22 2.62 -12.63 4.08
C ALA A 22 2.11 -11.18 4.02
N ILE A 23 0.96 -10.88 4.65
CA ILE A 23 0.38 -9.53 4.74
C ILE A 23 1.32 -8.60 5.51
N LYS A 24 1.87 -9.06 6.66
CA LYS A 24 2.84 -8.28 7.43
C LYS A 24 4.09 -7.96 6.60
N VAL A 25 4.64 -8.95 5.90
CA VAL A 25 5.81 -8.77 5.03
C VAL A 25 5.50 -7.81 3.87
N GLN A 26 4.32 -7.89 3.25
CA GLN A 26 3.88 -6.94 2.23
C GLN A 26 3.81 -5.51 2.77
N LEU A 27 3.22 -5.32 3.96
CA LEU A 27 3.15 -4.02 4.62
C LEU A 27 4.55 -3.47 4.92
N MET A 28 5.48 -4.31 5.41
CA MET A 28 6.86 -3.88 5.66
C MET A 28 7.56 -3.44 4.38
N ARG A 29 7.40 -4.20 3.28
CA ARG A 29 7.95 -3.83 1.97
C ARG A 29 7.36 -2.51 1.46
N LEU A 30 6.06 -2.32 1.65
CA LEU A 30 5.37 -1.08 1.28
C LEU A 30 5.93 0.11 2.06
N LYS A 31 6.01 -0.01 3.39
CA LYS A 31 6.53 1.05 4.27
C LYS A 31 7.98 1.43 3.97
N ASN A 32 8.82 0.44 3.64
CA ASN A 32 10.23 0.67 3.32
C ASN A 32 10.44 1.40 1.99
N LYS A 33 9.54 1.18 1.02
CA LYS A 33 9.61 1.82 -0.31
C LYS A 33 8.84 3.13 -0.40
N ALA A 34 7.93 3.39 0.54
CA ALA A 34 7.00 4.49 0.42
C ALA A 34 7.68 5.87 0.52
N THR A 35 7.43 6.72 -0.46
CA THR A 35 7.86 8.13 -0.48
C THR A 35 6.69 9.06 -0.15
N GLY A 36 6.98 10.32 0.19
CA GLY A 36 5.98 11.29 0.60
C GLY A 36 6.56 12.39 1.48
N ALA A 37 5.69 13.29 1.95
CA ALA A 37 6.09 14.44 2.74
C ALA A 37 6.66 14.03 4.11
N LYS A 38 7.97 14.23 4.31
CA LYS A 38 8.70 13.90 5.55
C LYS A 38 8.16 14.60 6.80
N THR A 39 7.41 15.69 6.62
CA THR A 39 6.74 16.44 7.68
C THR A 39 5.62 15.66 8.37
N ILE A 40 5.10 14.59 7.75
CA ILE A 40 4.05 13.76 8.35
C ILE A 40 4.67 12.79 9.36
N PRO A 41 4.26 12.82 10.64
CA PRO A 41 4.69 11.84 11.65
C PRO A 41 4.27 10.42 11.27
N SER A 42 5.05 9.41 11.64
CA SER A 42 4.79 8.00 11.32
C SER A 42 3.42 7.50 11.79
N THR A 43 2.91 8.05 12.90
CA THR A 43 1.58 7.74 13.47
C THR A 43 0.42 8.14 12.56
N ASN A 44 0.60 9.17 11.73
CA ASN A 44 -0.44 9.70 10.84
C ASN A 44 -0.27 9.24 9.39
N ARG A 45 0.74 8.42 9.09
CA ARG A 45 1.01 7.95 7.73
C ARG A 45 0.07 6.82 7.33
N VAL A 46 -0.68 7.05 6.26
CA VAL A 46 -1.42 6.03 5.53
C VAL A 46 -0.64 5.68 4.28
N TYR A 47 -0.40 4.38 4.06
CA TYR A 47 0.46 3.88 2.99
C TYR A 47 -0.39 3.31 1.85
N PHE A 48 -0.05 3.69 0.63
CA PHE A 48 -0.71 3.27 -0.60
C PHE A 48 0.29 2.70 -1.59
N ASN A 49 -0.12 1.65 -2.30
CA ASN A 49 0.58 1.17 -3.48
C ASN A 49 -0.19 1.67 -4.71
N VAL A 50 0.28 2.78 -5.30
CA VAL A 50 -0.41 3.50 -6.38
C VAL A 50 0.04 2.94 -7.72
N TYR A 51 -0.91 2.63 -8.60
CA TYR A 51 -0.63 2.17 -9.96
C TYR A 51 -0.52 3.37 -10.89
N HIS A 52 0.57 3.44 -11.64
CA HIS A 52 0.77 4.53 -12.58
C HIS A 52 -0.17 4.33 -13.79
N PRO A 53 -1.00 5.33 -14.17
CA PRO A 53 -1.97 5.17 -15.25
C PRO A 53 -1.32 5.09 -16.64
N LYS A 54 -0.16 5.72 -16.84
CA LYS A 54 0.64 5.57 -18.07
C LYS A 54 1.58 4.37 -17.93
N LYS A 55 1.85 3.64 -19.03
CA LYS A 55 2.80 2.51 -19.10
C LYS A 55 4.25 2.98 -18.89
N GLN A 56 4.57 3.46 -17.69
CA GLN A 56 5.94 3.68 -17.26
C GLN A 56 6.59 2.34 -16.87
N PRO A 57 7.94 2.25 -16.88
CA PRO A 57 8.65 1.03 -16.52
C PRO A 57 8.32 0.55 -15.09
N GLU A 58 8.05 1.47 -14.17
CA GLU A 58 7.52 1.15 -12.84
C GLU A 58 5.99 1.16 -12.83
N LYS A 59 5.39 -0.03 -12.79
CA LYS A 59 3.92 -0.20 -12.75
C LYS A 59 3.27 0.33 -11.48
N THR A 60 4.01 0.37 -10.37
CA THR A 60 3.49 0.71 -9.05
C THR A 60 4.50 1.50 -8.23
N MET A 61 4.04 2.55 -7.58
CA MET A 61 4.81 3.36 -6.65
C MET A 61 4.20 3.30 -5.25
N ALA A 62 5.04 3.10 -4.25
CA ALA A 62 4.63 3.16 -2.86
C ALA A 62 4.65 4.63 -2.40
N VAL A 63 3.54 5.13 -1.87
CA VAL A 63 3.41 6.52 -1.39
C VAL A 63 2.75 6.53 -0.02
N PHE A 64 3.08 7.50 0.83
CA PHE A 64 2.34 7.75 2.08
C PHE A 64 1.76 9.16 2.14
N VAL A 65 0.59 9.27 2.76
CA VAL A 65 -0.15 10.53 2.98
C VAL A 65 -0.61 10.64 4.42
N SER A 66 -1.04 11.83 4.84
CA SER A 66 -1.58 12.05 6.19
C SER A 66 -3.03 11.60 6.28
N ASN A 67 -3.40 10.89 7.36
CA ASN A 67 -4.80 10.59 7.69
C ASN A 67 -5.65 11.83 8.01
N GLN A 68 -5.04 12.98 8.24
CA GLN A 68 -5.72 14.26 8.51
C GLN A 68 -6.04 15.05 7.23
N TRP A 69 -5.57 14.60 6.06
CA TRP A 69 -5.79 15.33 4.82
C TRP A 69 -7.12 14.95 4.18
N THR A 70 -7.73 15.93 3.50
CA THR A 70 -8.84 15.65 2.60
C THR A 70 -8.37 14.75 1.46
N VAL A 71 -9.31 14.00 0.88
CA VAL A 71 -9.02 13.12 -0.26
C VAL A 71 -8.40 13.90 -1.42
N GLY A 72 -8.90 15.11 -1.71
CA GLY A 72 -8.32 15.98 -2.75
C GLY A 72 -6.85 16.31 -2.50
N ARG A 73 -6.51 16.76 -1.29
CA ARG A 73 -5.12 17.07 -0.91
C ARG A 73 -4.21 15.83 -0.97
N ALA A 74 -4.72 14.67 -0.55
CA ALA A 74 -3.98 13.42 -0.63
C ALA A 74 -3.69 13.04 -2.09
N ILE A 75 -4.68 13.19 -2.98
CA ILE A 75 -4.51 12.94 -4.42
C ILE A 75 -3.51 13.91 -5.03
N ASP A 76 -3.59 15.20 -4.72
CA ASP A 76 -2.66 16.21 -5.22
C ASP A 76 -1.21 15.90 -4.80
N ALA A 77 -1.01 15.50 -3.53
CA ALA A 77 0.29 15.08 -3.03
C ALA A 77 0.80 13.82 -3.74
N ILE A 78 -0.06 12.81 -3.93
CA ILE A 78 0.29 11.59 -4.69
C ILE A 78 0.66 11.95 -6.14
N ALA A 79 -0.10 12.82 -6.80
CA ALA A 79 0.18 13.26 -8.15
C ALA A 79 1.54 13.98 -8.25
N GLN A 80 1.90 14.78 -7.23
CA GLN A 80 3.21 15.42 -7.14
C GLN A 80 4.35 14.39 -7.00
N GLU A 81 4.18 13.39 -6.14
CA GLU A 81 5.17 12.30 -5.96
C GLU A 81 5.33 11.43 -7.22
N LEU A 82 4.24 11.20 -7.96
CA LEU A 82 4.28 10.48 -9.24
C LEU A 82 4.74 11.36 -10.42
N HIS A 83 5.12 12.61 -10.17
CA HIS A 83 5.49 13.60 -11.19
C HIS A 83 4.43 13.73 -12.31
N LEU A 84 3.16 13.55 -11.97
CA LEU A 84 2.05 13.71 -12.89
C LEU A 84 1.74 15.19 -13.06
N GLN A 85 1.57 15.63 -14.31
CA GLN A 85 1.11 16.99 -14.58
C GLN A 85 -0.34 17.15 -14.12
N ASN A 86 -0.54 17.84 -12.99
CA ASN A 86 -1.85 18.23 -12.50
C ASN A 86 -2.31 19.49 -13.25
N ASN A 87 -3.21 19.31 -14.22
CA ASN A 87 -3.81 20.41 -14.99
C ASN A 87 -5.17 20.87 -14.43
N ASN A 88 -5.58 20.44 -13.23
CA ASN A 88 -6.91 20.78 -12.68
C ASN A 88 -7.19 22.29 -12.55
N ASN A 89 -6.15 23.13 -12.54
CA ASN A 89 -6.28 24.59 -12.42
C ASN A 89 -6.15 25.34 -13.76
N LYS A 90 -6.11 24.65 -14.90
CA LYS A 90 -6.10 25.32 -16.21
C LYS A 90 -7.54 25.70 -16.58
N LYS A 91 -7.85 26.98 -16.42
CA LYS A 91 -9.00 27.64 -17.07
C LYS A 91 -8.70 27.88 -18.55
#